data_AF-A0A928UNP7-F1
#
_entry.id   AF-A0A928UNP7-F1
#
_cell.length_a   1.000
_cell.length_b   1.000
_cell.length_c   1.000
_cell.angle_alpha   90.00
_cell.angle_beta   90.00
_cell.angle_gamma   90.00
#
_symmetry.space_group_name_H-M   'P 1'
#
loop_
_entity.id
_entity.type
_entity.pdbx_description
1 polymer ?
#
loop_
_entity_poly.entity_id
_entity_poly.type
_entity_poly.pdbx_seq_one_letter_code
_entity_poly.pdbx_strand_id
1 'polypeptide(L)'
;AKVAGTEKGVTEPEATFSTCFGAPFMPRHPSEYGNLLRELIATHNATCWLVNTGWTGGAYGIGSRMPIRETRALLAAALDGSLNNVEFRPDANFGFSVPIAVPNVDSSILNPRETWEDTTAYDAQAQKLVDMFIANFDKFMTHVDDDVRAAALTA
;
A
#
# COMPACT_ATOMS: atom_id res chain seq x y z
N ALA A 1 4.25 7.42 -4.30
CA ALA A 1 4.27 8.88 -4.54
C ALA A 1 5.60 9.25 -5.16
N LYS A 2 5.60 10.12 -6.17
CA LYS A 2 6.83 10.82 -6.55
C LYS A 2 7.10 11.88 -5.50
N VAL A 3 8.29 11.87 -4.92
CA VAL A 3 8.67 12.82 -3.87
C VAL A 3 9.43 13.97 -4.53
N ALA A 4 9.30 15.18 -3.99
CA ALA A 4 10.04 16.34 -4.49
C ALA A 4 11.55 16.02 -4.61
N GLY A 5 12.12 16.31 -5.79
CA GLY A 5 13.54 16.10 -6.08
C GLY A 5 13.92 14.76 -6.71
N THR A 6 13.02 13.78 -6.86
CA THR A 6 13.33 12.52 -7.58
C THR A 6 13.25 12.65 -9.10
N GLU A 7 12.50 13.63 -9.61
CA GLU A 7 12.39 13.96 -11.03
C GLU A 7 12.34 15.49 -11.20
N LYS A 8 12.89 16.02 -12.31
CA LYS A 8 12.92 17.46 -12.58
C LYS A 8 11.48 18.00 -12.71
N GLY A 9 11.09 18.89 -11.80
CA GLY A 9 9.80 19.58 -11.83
C GLY A 9 8.75 19.09 -10.81
N VAL A 10 9.06 18.07 -9.99
CA VAL A 10 8.16 17.62 -8.92
C VAL A 10 8.37 18.48 -7.67
N THR A 11 7.38 19.32 -7.33
CA THR A 11 7.41 20.21 -6.15
C THR A 11 6.50 19.75 -5.02
N GLU A 12 5.46 18.95 -5.32
CA GLU A 12 4.52 18.38 -4.35
C GLU A 12 4.42 16.85 -4.54
N PRO A 13 4.08 16.07 -3.49
CA PRO A 13 3.94 14.63 -3.61
C PRO A 13 2.79 14.27 -4.56
N GLU A 14 3.12 13.75 -5.74
CA GLU A 14 2.11 13.27 -6.69
C GLU A 14 1.83 11.78 -6.44
N ALA A 15 0.55 11.42 -6.43
CA ALA A 15 0.14 10.02 -6.49
C ALA A 15 0.63 9.43 -7.81
N THR A 16 1.46 8.40 -7.74
CA THR A 16 2.07 7.78 -8.91
C THR A 16 2.02 6.28 -8.77
N PHE A 17 1.50 5.63 -9.80
CA PHE A 17 1.58 4.19 -9.98
C PHE A 17 2.82 3.85 -10.80
N SER A 18 3.94 3.63 -10.09
CA SER A 18 5.19 3.18 -10.70
C SER A 18 5.20 1.65 -10.68
N THR A 19 5.03 1.03 -11.85
CA THR A 19 5.09 -0.43 -12.00
C THR A 19 6.37 -0.98 -11.39
N CYS A 20 6.22 -2.08 -10.63
CA CYS A 20 7.31 -2.72 -9.89
C CYS A 20 8.08 -1.77 -8.94
N PHE A 21 7.48 -0.65 -8.53
CA PHE A 21 8.12 0.42 -7.76
C PHE A 21 9.37 1.04 -8.42
N GLY A 22 9.56 0.84 -9.73
CA GLY A 22 10.79 1.19 -10.43
C GLY A 22 10.61 1.38 -11.94
N ALA A 23 9.40 1.74 -12.40
CA ALA A 23 9.01 1.78 -13.81
C ALA A 23 10.04 2.41 -14.76
N PRO A 24 10.69 3.55 -14.44
CA PRO A 24 11.71 4.16 -15.32
C PRO A 24 12.92 3.27 -15.62
N PHE A 25 13.13 2.21 -14.85
CA PHE A 25 14.28 1.31 -14.93
C PHE A 25 13.93 -0.09 -15.44
N MET A 26 12.67 -0.35 -15.81
CA MET A 26 12.20 -1.68 -16.20
C MET A 26 12.26 -1.86 -17.72
N PRO A 27 13.18 -2.65 -18.29
CA PRO A 27 13.32 -2.81 -19.74
C PRO A 27 12.31 -3.79 -20.38
N ARG A 28 11.51 -4.51 -19.57
CA ARG A 28 10.54 -5.52 -20.04
C ARG A 28 9.14 -5.12 -19.58
N HIS A 29 8.13 -5.84 -20.06
CA HIS A 29 6.77 -5.60 -19.62
C HIS A 29 6.62 -5.89 -18.10
N PRO A 30 5.88 -5.08 -17.33
CA PRO A 30 5.70 -5.27 -15.88
C PRO A 30 5.22 -6.67 -15.48
N SER A 31 4.42 -7.34 -16.31
CA SER A 31 3.93 -8.69 -16.03
C SER A 31 5.04 -9.73 -15.97
N GLU A 32 6.14 -9.56 -16.70
CA GLU A 32 7.28 -10.49 -16.62
C GLU A 32 7.92 -10.44 -15.22
N TYR A 33 8.09 -9.23 -14.67
CA TYR A 33 8.65 -9.05 -13.33
C TYR A 33 7.67 -9.46 -12.22
N GLY A 34 6.38 -9.18 -12.40
CA GLY A 34 5.34 -9.61 -11.48
C GLY A 34 5.27 -11.14 -11.37
N ASN A 35 5.32 -11.84 -12.50
CA ASN A 35 5.32 -13.30 -12.53
C ASN A 35 6.57 -13.89 -11.89
N LEU A 36 7.75 -13.32 -12.16
CA LEU A 36 8.99 -13.74 -11.52
C LEU A 36 8.93 -13.56 -9.99
N LEU A 37 8.43 -12.42 -9.51
CA LEU A 37 8.26 -12.18 -8.08
C LEU A 37 7.30 -13.19 -7.46
N ARG A 38 6.17 -13.48 -8.11
CA ARG A 38 5.21 -14.49 -7.65
C ARG A 38 5.85 -15.86 -7.52
N GLU A 39 6.61 -16.29 -8.52
CA GLU A 39 7.31 -17.58 -8.49
C GLU A 39 8.30 -17.66 -7.33
N LEU A 40 9.06 -16.59 -7.07
CA LEU A 40 9.99 -16.52 -5.95
C LEU A 40 9.28 -16.53 -4.60
N ILE A 41 8.16 -15.81 -4.46
CA ILE A 41 7.34 -15.84 -3.25
C ILE A 41 6.86 -17.27 -2.97
N ALA A 42 6.32 -17.96 -3.96
CA ALA A 42 5.83 -19.33 -3.82
C ALA A 42 6.96 -20.32 -3.50
N THR A 43 8.10 -20.20 -4.18
CA THR A 43 9.27 -21.09 -4.00
C THR A 43 9.87 -20.97 -2.61
N HIS A 44 9.93 -19.74 -2.08
CA HIS A 44 10.59 -19.45 -0.80
C HIS A 44 9.62 -19.30 0.37
N ASN A 45 8.32 -19.50 0.12
CA ASN A 45 7.24 -19.28 1.10
C ASN A 45 7.35 -17.91 1.79
N ALA A 46 7.66 -16.87 1.01
CA ALA A 46 7.88 -15.52 1.52
C ALA A 46 6.55 -14.87 1.92
N THR A 47 6.54 -14.15 3.04
CA THR A 47 5.39 -13.33 3.46
C THR A 47 5.56 -11.91 2.94
N CYS A 48 4.55 -11.37 2.27
CA CYS A 48 4.57 -10.00 1.73
C CYS A 48 3.81 -9.04 2.64
N TRP A 49 4.41 -7.88 2.90
CA TRP A 49 3.82 -6.81 3.71
C TRP A 49 3.72 -5.52 2.90
N LEU A 50 2.59 -4.81 3.04
CA LEU A 50 2.41 -3.46 2.53
C LEU A 50 2.52 -2.47 3.70
N VAL A 51 3.50 -1.57 3.64
CA VAL A 51 3.76 -0.60 4.72
C VAL A 51 3.59 0.81 4.20
N ASN A 52 2.66 1.57 4.77
CA ASN A 52 2.53 3.00 4.49
C ASN A 52 3.64 3.77 5.22
N THR A 53 4.59 4.34 4.46
CA THR A 53 5.62 5.26 4.97
C THR A 53 5.34 6.72 4.59
N GLY A 54 4.14 6.99 4.08
CA GLY A 54 3.65 8.28 3.62
C GLY A 54 3.01 9.07 4.76
N TRP A 55 1.73 9.40 4.62
CA TRP A 55 0.98 10.27 5.54
C TRP A 55 -0.13 9.52 6.27
N THR A 56 -0.54 10.07 7.42
CA THR A 56 -1.68 9.66 8.23
C THR A 56 -2.40 10.88 8.81
N GLY A 57 -3.65 10.70 9.23
CA GLY A 57 -4.50 11.75 9.79
C GLY A 57 -4.96 12.85 8.84
N GLY A 58 -4.79 12.64 7.53
CA GLY A 58 -5.23 13.59 6.50
C GLY A 58 -4.44 13.45 5.21
N ALA A 59 -4.91 14.13 4.16
CA ALA A 59 -4.16 14.31 2.93
C ALA A 59 -2.90 15.17 3.15
N TYR A 60 -2.02 15.24 2.15
CA TYR A 60 -0.88 16.15 2.19
C TYR A 60 -1.33 17.59 2.47
N GLY A 61 -0.65 18.26 3.42
CA GLY A 61 -1.01 19.60 3.89
C GLY A 61 -1.97 19.64 5.09
N ILE A 62 -2.68 18.55 5.38
CA ILE A 62 -3.57 18.42 6.56
C ILE A 62 -3.01 17.37 7.52
N GLY A 63 -2.73 16.17 7.01
CA GLY A 63 -2.17 15.07 7.77
C GLY A 63 -0.69 15.27 8.06
N SER A 64 -0.14 14.34 8.84
CA SER A 64 1.27 14.28 9.18
C SER A 64 1.93 13.06 8.56
N ARG A 65 3.26 13.11 8.40
CA ARG A 65 4.01 11.95 7.92
C ARG A 65 3.96 10.84 8.98
N MET A 66 3.84 9.58 8.55
CA MET A 66 3.89 8.41 9.42
C MET A 66 5.11 8.50 10.37
N PRO A 67 4.91 8.43 11.70
CA PRO A 67 6.03 8.56 12.61
C PRO A 67 7.03 7.42 12.39
N ILE A 68 8.30 7.77 12.25
CA ILE A 68 9.37 6.81 11.93
C ILE A 68 9.50 5.72 13.01
N ARG A 69 9.17 6.05 14.27
CA ARG A 69 9.14 5.09 15.39
C ARG A 69 8.12 3.99 15.12
N GLU A 70 6.90 4.35 14.75
CA GLU A 70 5.82 3.40 14.45
C GLU A 70 6.18 2.52 13.25
N THR A 71 6.70 3.13 12.17
CA THR A 71 7.14 2.37 10.98
C THR A 71 8.24 1.36 11.31
N ARG A 72 9.20 1.73 12.16
CA ARG A 72 10.26 0.83 12.61
C ARG A 72 9.72 -0.29 13.50
N ALA A 73 8.77 0.01 14.38
CA ALA A 73 8.15 -1.00 15.23
C ALA A 73 7.35 -2.03 14.39
N LEU A 74 6.57 -1.57 13.40
CA LEU A 74 5.87 -2.44 12.45
C LEU A 74 6.84 -3.32 11.66
N LEU A 75 7.94 -2.75 11.15
CA LEU A 75 8.95 -3.51 10.42
C LEU A 75 9.64 -4.54 11.32
N ALA A 76 9.98 -4.17 12.57
CA ALA A 76 10.56 -5.10 13.53
C ALA A 76 9.61 -6.27 13.80
N ALA A 77 8.31 -5.98 14.01
CA ALA A 77 7.29 -6.98 14.26
C ALA A 77 7.05 -7.93 13.07
N ALA A 78 7.20 -7.43 11.84
CA ALA A 78 7.16 -8.25 10.63
C ALA A 78 8.39 -9.17 10.51
N LEU A 79 9.57 -8.65 10.85
CA LEU A 79 10.85 -9.36 10.74
C LEU A 79 11.07 -10.39 11.85
N ASP A 80 10.63 -10.11 13.07
CA ASP A 80 10.72 -11.03 14.21
C ASP A 80 9.58 -12.06 14.26
N GLY A 81 8.61 -11.93 13.36
CA GLY A 81 7.48 -12.85 13.21
C GLY A 81 6.34 -12.64 14.20
N SER A 82 6.40 -11.63 15.08
CA SER A 82 5.32 -11.33 16.03
C SER A 82 4.01 -10.97 15.34
N LEU A 83 4.06 -10.33 14.16
CA LEU A 83 2.85 -10.07 13.35
C LEU A 83 2.16 -11.34 12.83
N ASN A 84 2.82 -12.49 12.81
CA ASN A 84 2.18 -13.74 12.36
C ASN A 84 1.18 -14.29 13.41
N ASN A 85 1.19 -13.75 14.63
CA ASN A 85 0.42 -14.26 15.76
C ASN A 85 -0.60 -13.25 16.30
N VAL A 86 -0.92 -12.20 15.53
CA VAL A 86 -1.93 -11.21 15.93
C VAL A 86 -3.22 -11.40 15.15
N GLU A 87 -4.30 -10.81 15.67
CA GLU A 87 -5.59 -10.79 14.98
C GLU A 87 -5.58 -9.75 13.85
N PHE A 88 -6.19 -10.12 12.72
CA PHE A 88 -6.33 -9.26 11.56
C PHE A 88 -7.79 -9.02 11.23
N ARG A 89 -8.05 -7.84 10.67
CA ARG A 89 -9.32 -7.49 10.02
C ARG A 89 -9.09 -7.22 8.53
N PRO A 90 -10.08 -7.49 7.66
CA PRO A 90 -10.01 -7.00 6.30
C PRO A 90 -10.10 -5.46 6.29
N ASP A 91 -9.31 -4.83 5.42
CA ASP A 91 -9.53 -3.42 5.06
C ASP A 91 -10.82 -3.29 4.23
N ALA A 92 -11.67 -2.33 4.58
CA ALA A 92 -12.99 -2.19 3.96
C ALA A 92 -12.95 -1.70 2.51
N ASN A 93 -11.89 -1.00 2.11
CA ASN A 93 -11.74 -0.44 0.77
C ASN A 93 -10.88 -1.33 -0.14
N PHE A 94 -9.86 -1.96 0.45
CA PHE A 94 -8.82 -2.68 -0.32
C PHE A 94 -8.82 -4.19 -0.10
N GLY A 95 -9.53 -4.71 0.90
CA GLY A 95 -9.68 -6.15 1.15
C GLY A 95 -8.45 -6.87 1.73
N PHE A 96 -7.27 -6.24 1.79
CA PHE A 96 -6.10 -6.84 2.43
C PHE A 96 -6.25 -6.92 3.95
N SER A 97 -5.49 -7.82 4.58
CA SER A 97 -5.49 -7.99 6.03
C SER A 97 -4.69 -6.90 6.74
N VAL A 98 -5.26 -6.30 7.77
CA VAL A 98 -4.64 -5.27 8.61
C VAL A 98 -4.65 -5.74 10.08
N PRO A 99 -3.52 -5.70 10.81
CA PRO A 99 -3.49 -6.13 12.20
C PRO A 99 -4.35 -5.21 13.06
N ILE A 100 -5.11 -5.78 13.99
CA ILE A 100 -5.99 -5.01 14.90
C ILE A 100 -5.15 -4.30 15.97
N ALA A 101 -4.10 -4.95 16.45
CA ALA A 101 -3.16 -4.39 17.42
C ALA A 101 -1.76 -4.98 17.18
N VAL A 102 -0.74 -4.16 17.44
CA VAL A 102 0.67 -4.58 17.39
C VAL A 102 1.36 -4.06 18.65
N PRO A 103 2.09 -4.90 19.40
CA PRO A 103 2.79 -4.44 20.60
C PRO A 103 3.72 -3.25 20.31
N ASN A 104 3.67 -2.24 21.16
CA ASN A 104 4.46 -1.00 21.05
C ASN A 104 4.17 -0.13 19.82
N VAL A 105 3.02 -0.36 19.16
CA VAL A 105 2.50 0.49 18.08
C VAL A 105 1.20 1.12 18.54
N ASP A 106 0.99 2.40 18.24
CA ASP A 106 -0.30 3.05 18.49
C ASP A 106 -1.38 2.39 17.61
N SER A 107 -2.42 1.81 18.23
CA SER A 107 -3.45 1.10 17.49
C SER A 107 -4.29 2.03 16.59
N SER A 108 -4.35 3.33 16.90
CA SER A 108 -5.09 4.30 16.07
C SER A 108 -4.53 4.37 14.64
N ILE A 109 -3.22 4.22 14.46
CA ILE A 109 -2.59 4.28 13.13
C ILE A 109 -2.82 3.00 12.30
N LEU A 110 -3.28 1.92 12.94
CA LEU A 110 -3.68 0.68 12.27
C LEU A 110 -5.09 0.77 11.68
N ASN A 111 -5.85 1.82 12.06
CA ASN A 111 -7.10 2.18 11.43
C ASN A 111 -7.03 3.61 10.87
N PRO A 112 -6.58 3.80 9.61
CA PRO A 112 -6.34 5.15 9.09
C PRO A 112 -7.60 6.03 9.11
N ARG A 113 -8.80 5.45 9.02
CA ARG A 113 -10.06 6.20 9.17
C ARG A 113 -10.18 6.93 10.51
N GLU A 114 -9.72 6.31 11.59
CA GLU A 114 -9.78 6.88 12.95
C GLU A 114 -8.75 7.98 13.18
N THR A 115 -7.73 8.07 12.32
CA THR A 115 -6.72 9.14 12.41
C THR A 115 -7.19 10.46 11.81
N TRP A 116 -8.23 10.42 10.96
CA TRP A 116 -8.77 11.62 10.31
C TRP A 116 -9.79 12.30 11.22
N GLU A 117 -9.68 13.62 11.37
CA GLU A 117 -10.66 14.42 12.11
C GLU A 117 -12.05 14.38 11.44
N ASP A 118 -12.08 14.46 10.10
CA ASP A 118 -13.28 14.27 9.30
C ASP A 118 -13.27 12.89 8.61
N THR A 119 -14.04 11.96 9.17
CA THR A 119 -14.16 10.60 8.62
C THR A 119 -14.87 10.56 7.26
N THR A 120 -15.72 11.55 6.94
CA THR A 120 -16.35 11.63 5.61
C THR A 120 -15.32 12.04 4.56
N ALA A 121 -14.42 12.95 4.91
CA ALA A 121 -13.29 13.31 4.06
C ALA A 121 -12.35 12.13 3.83
N TYR A 122 -12.13 11.29 4.85
CA TYR A 122 -11.41 10.02 4.68
C TYR A 122 -12.12 9.11 3.69
N ASP A 123 -13.42 8.87 3.86
CA ASP A 123 -14.20 7.96 3.02
C ASP A 123 -14.16 8.41 1.54
N ALA A 124 -14.32 9.72 1.29
CA ALA A 124 -14.19 10.30 -0.04
C ALA A 124 -12.78 10.14 -0.64
N GLN A 125 -11.72 10.32 0.17
CA GLN A 125 -10.34 10.17 -0.27
C GLN A 125 -9.97 8.70 -0.52
N ALA A 126 -10.49 7.78 0.30
CA ALA A 126 -10.31 6.34 0.13
C ALA A 126 -10.97 5.88 -1.18
N GLN A 127 -12.21 6.28 -1.44
CA GLN A 127 -12.91 5.97 -2.69
C GLN A 127 -12.14 6.51 -3.91
N LYS A 128 -11.69 7.76 -3.85
CA LYS A 128 -10.87 8.34 -4.93
C LYS A 128 -9.62 7.49 -5.20
N LEU A 129 -8.96 6.98 -4.15
CA LEU A 129 -7.78 6.13 -4.30
C LEU A 129 -8.14 4.78 -4.92
N VAL A 130 -9.26 4.16 -4.50
CA VAL A 130 -9.79 2.92 -5.10
C VAL A 130 -10.02 3.11 -6.60
N ASP A 131 -10.72 4.16 -7.00
CA ASP A 131 -11.00 4.45 -8.42
C ASP A 131 -9.70 4.62 -9.23
N MET A 132 -8.69 5.27 -8.64
CA MET A 132 -7.37 5.43 -9.26
C MET A 132 -6.65 4.08 -9.44
N PHE A 133 -6.77 3.16 -8.48
CA PHE A 133 -6.23 1.80 -8.60
C PHE A 133 -6.94 1.02 -9.71
N ILE A 134 -8.26 1.07 -9.77
CA ILE A 134 -9.07 0.41 -10.81
C ILE A 134 -8.66 0.90 -12.20
N ALA A 135 -8.71 2.22 -12.42
CA ALA A 135 -8.36 2.82 -13.70
C ALA A 135 -6.89 2.56 -14.10
N ASN A 136 -5.98 2.47 -13.13
CA ASN A 136 -4.60 2.10 -13.43
C ASN A 136 -4.45 0.61 -13.77
N PHE A 137 -5.21 -0.27 -13.12
CA PHE A 137 -5.13 -1.71 -13.31
C PHE A 137 -5.71 -2.17 -14.66
N ASP A 138 -6.68 -1.45 -15.22
CA ASP A 138 -7.28 -1.74 -16.54
C ASP A 138 -6.24 -1.95 -17.65
N LYS A 139 -5.10 -1.25 -17.57
CA LYS A 139 -3.97 -1.35 -18.50
C LYS A 139 -3.33 -2.75 -18.52
N PHE A 140 -3.54 -3.56 -17.49
CA PHE A 140 -2.89 -4.86 -17.29
C PHE A 140 -3.85 -6.04 -17.41
N MET A 141 -5.17 -5.81 -17.56
CA MET A 141 -6.22 -6.85 -17.51
C MET A 141 -5.98 -8.02 -18.46
N THR A 142 -5.42 -7.76 -19.64
CA THR A 142 -5.10 -8.77 -20.67
C THR A 142 -3.73 -9.43 -20.48
N HIS A 143 -2.93 -8.94 -19.53
CA HIS A 143 -1.55 -9.37 -19.30
C HIS A 143 -1.34 -10.14 -18.00
N VAL A 144 -2.37 -10.24 -17.16
CA VAL A 144 -2.38 -10.97 -15.90
C VAL A 144 -3.30 -12.19 -15.98
N ASP A 145 -3.17 -13.13 -15.05
CA ASP A 145 -4.04 -14.31 -14.97
C ASP A 145 -5.26 -14.07 -14.07
N ASP A 146 -6.10 -15.09 -13.93
CA ASP A 146 -7.36 -15.01 -13.20
C ASP A 146 -7.17 -14.76 -11.71
N ASP A 147 -6.11 -15.29 -11.10
CA ASP A 147 -5.83 -15.08 -9.68
C ASP A 147 -5.52 -13.60 -9.40
N VAL A 148 -4.69 -12.98 -10.25
CA VAL A 148 -4.38 -11.54 -10.12
C VAL A 148 -5.59 -10.68 -10.51
N ARG A 149 -6.41 -11.09 -11.48
CA ARG A 149 -7.68 -10.41 -11.79
C ARG A 149 -8.66 -10.47 -10.63
N ALA A 150 -8.75 -11.59 -9.93
CA ALA A 150 -9.65 -11.77 -8.79
C ALA A 150 -9.25 -10.89 -7.59
N ALA A 151 -7.97 -10.52 -7.48
CA ALA A 151 -7.47 -9.58 -6.48
C ALA A 151 -7.63 -8.10 -6.89
N ALA A 152 -8.13 -7.81 -8.10
CA ALA A 152 -8.39 -6.45 -8.53
C ALA A 152 -9.51 -5.81 -7.69
N LEU A 153 -9.35 -4.53 -7.37
CA LEU A 153 -10.43 -3.78 -6.73
C LEU A 153 -11.61 -3.68 -7.69
N THR A 154 -12.82 -3.80 -7.15
CA THR A 154 -14.06 -3.61 -7.90
C THR A 154 -14.74 -2.33 -7.42
N ALA A 155 -15.35 -1.60 -8.36
CA ALA A 155 -16.16 -0.41 -8.06
C ALA A 155 -17.47 -0.78 -7.36
#